data_AF-A0A1F9FFA9-F1
#
_entry.id   AF-A0A1F9FFA9-F1
#
_cell.length_a   1.000
_cell.length_b   1.000
_cell.length_c   1.000
_cell.angle_alpha   90.00
_cell.angle_beta   90.00
_cell.angle_gamma   90.00
#
_symmetry.space_group_name_H-M   'P 1'
#
loop_
_entity.id
_entity.type
_entity.pdbx_description
1 polymer ?
#
loop_
_entity_poly.entity_id
_entity_poly.type
_entity_poly.pdbx_seq_one_letter_code
_entity_poly.pdbx_strand_id
1 'polypeptide(L)'
;MTVVRTVLAWFTLALLVAGSAHAAEPAPARWYRGAVHAHANYGAPQLPTTAPDTVVRWYREHGFHFVAVTDLEHLTPTDGLKALFRALRCSWR
;
A
#
# COMPACT_ATOMS: atom_id res chain seq x y z
N MET A 1 16.12 56.49 10.85
CA MET A 1 16.56 55.29 10.10
C MET A 1 16.11 53.96 10.73
N THR A 2 15.80 53.92 12.03
CA THR A 2 15.40 52.70 12.76
C THR A 2 14.03 52.16 12.33
N VAL A 3 13.03 53.04 12.19
CA VAL A 3 11.65 52.68 11.80
C VAL A 3 11.59 51.96 10.44
N VAL A 4 12.36 52.44 9.46
CA VAL A 4 12.41 51.84 8.11
C VAL A 4 12.99 50.42 8.15
N ARG A 5 14.03 50.17 8.96
CA ARG A 5 14.63 48.83 9.10
C ARG A 5 13.66 47.84 9.76
N THR A 6 12.89 48.30 10.75
CA THR A 6 11.89 47.47 11.42
C THR A 6 10.77 47.09 10.47
N VAL A 7 10.24 48.04 9.69
CA VAL A 7 9.18 47.77 8.69
C VAL A 7 9.67 46.79 7.62
N LEU A 8 10.87 46.96 7.10
CA LEU A 8 11.46 46.04 6.13
C LEU A 8 11.66 44.63 6.69
N ALA A 9 12.08 44.49 7.95
CA ALA A 9 12.25 43.20 8.61
C ALA A 9 10.91 42.46 8.81
N TRP A 10 9.84 43.20 9.15
CA TRP A 10 8.50 42.62 9.24
C TRP A 10 7.94 42.23 7.86
N PHE A 11 8.22 43.04 6.83
CA PHE A 11 7.82 42.72 5.46
C PHE A 11 8.53 41.47 4.92
N THR A 12 9.83 41.34 5.13
CA THR A 12 10.58 40.14 4.71
C THR A 12 10.17 38.91 5.50
N LEU A 13 9.90 39.03 6.80
CA LEU A 13 9.36 37.93 7.61
C LEU A 13 7.98 37.50 7.11
N ALA A 14 7.09 38.43 6.78
CA ALA A 14 5.76 38.13 6.24
C ALA A 14 5.85 37.42 4.88
N LEU A 15 6.77 37.81 4.01
CA LEU A 15 7.00 37.16 2.71
C LEU A 15 7.55 35.73 2.85
N LEU A 16 8.44 35.49 3.83
CA LEU A 16 8.96 34.15 4.12
C LEU A 16 7.87 33.21 4.66
N VAL A 17 6.98 33.71 5.52
CA VAL A 17 5.87 32.92 6.06
C VAL A 17 4.83 32.61 4.97
N ALA A 18 4.52 33.57 4.09
CA ALA A 18 3.55 33.39 3.01
C ALA A 18 4.03 32.41 1.91
N GLY A 19 5.34 32.36 1.62
CA GLY A 19 5.91 31.47 0.61
C GLY A 19 5.98 29.98 0.99
N SER A 20 5.71 29.65 2.26
CA SER A 20 5.88 28.29 2.80
C SER A 20 4.63 27.40 2.63
N ALA A 21 3.48 27.99 2.27
CA ALA A 21 2.21 27.27 2.14
C ALA A 21 1.99 26.80 0.70
N HIS A 22 2.86 25.92 0.18
CA HIS A 22 2.53 25.15 -1.01
C HIS A 22 1.70 23.95 -0.56
N ALA A 23 0.39 23.96 -0.83
CA ALA A 23 -0.44 22.80 -0.59
C ALA A 23 0.10 21.65 -1.46
N ALA A 24 0.53 20.55 -0.84
CA ALA A 24 0.94 19.37 -1.58
C ALA A 24 -0.25 18.90 -2.42
N GLU A 25 -0.06 18.83 -3.74
CA GLU A 25 -1.09 18.30 -4.61
C GLU A 25 -1.34 16.83 -4.21
N PRO A 26 -2.59 16.40 -4.00
CA PRO A 26 -2.87 15.02 -3.64
C PRO A 26 -2.28 14.10 -4.71
N ALA A 27 -1.53 13.09 -4.28
CA ALA A 27 -1.03 12.08 -5.22
C ALA A 27 -2.23 11.49 -6.00
N PRO A 28 -2.09 11.26 -7.32
CA PRO A 28 -3.17 10.74 -8.12
C PRO A 28 -3.64 9.40 -7.55
N ALA A 29 -4.95 9.25 -7.41
CA ALA A 29 -5.55 8.00 -6.94
C ALA A 29 -5.19 6.86 -7.89
N ARG A 30 -4.75 5.72 -7.33
CA ARG A 30 -4.38 4.53 -8.10
C ARG A 30 -5.44 3.45 -7.92
N TRP A 31 -5.86 2.84 -9.04
CA TRP A 31 -6.71 1.65 -9.00
C TRP A 31 -5.89 0.41 -8.64
N TYR A 32 -6.39 -0.36 -7.68
CA TYR A 32 -5.76 -1.61 -7.24
C TYR A 32 -6.72 -2.78 -7.48
N ARG A 33 -6.39 -3.63 -8.46
CA ARG A 33 -6.99 -4.96 -8.62
C ARG A 33 -6.62 -5.83 -7.41
N GLY A 34 -7.59 -6.45 -6.76
CA GLY A 34 -7.35 -7.40 -5.68
C GLY A 34 -8.51 -8.37 -5.47
N ALA A 35 -8.25 -9.43 -4.71
CA ALA A 35 -9.26 -10.38 -4.27
C ALA A 35 -9.43 -10.28 -2.76
N VAL A 36 -10.68 -10.21 -2.29
CA VAL A 36 -11.01 -10.07 -0.86
C VAL A 36 -11.47 -11.38 -0.23
N HIS A 37 -11.60 -12.44 -1.02
CA HIS A 37 -12.08 -13.74 -0.57
C HIS A 37 -11.45 -14.83 -1.43
N ALA A 38 -10.46 -15.50 -0.87
CA ALA A 38 -9.77 -16.62 -1.50
C ALA A 38 -9.47 -17.68 -0.45
N HIS A 39 -9.66 -18.94 -0.82
CA HIS A 39 -9.41 -20.09 0.06
C HIS A 39 -8.22 -20.88 -0.46
N ALA A 40 -7.32 -21.21 0.46
CA ALA A 40 -6.40 -22.32 0.33
C ALA A 40 -7.00 -23.62 0.93
N ASN A 41 -8.05 -23.49 1.75
CA ASN A 41 -8.57 -24.51 2.65
C ASN A 41 -7.44 -25.09 3.54
N TYR A 42 -6.51 -24.23 3.94
CA TYR A 42 -5.42 -24.62 4.81
C TYR A 42 -5.96 -24.94 6.20
N GLY A 43 -5.79 -26.19 6.64
CA GLY A 43 -6.31 -26.66 7.93
C GLY A 43 -7.74 -27.20 7.90
N ALA A 44 -8.43 -27.24 6.75
CA ALA A 44 -9.74 -27.86 6.62
C ALA A 44 -9.64 -29.28 6.02
N PRO A 45 -9.46 -30.35 6.83
CA PRO A 45 -9.16 -31.69 6.32
C PRO A 45 -10.30 -32.33 5.50
N GLN A 46 -11.51 -31.79 5.58
CA GLN A 46 -12.67 -32.28 4.82
C GLN A 46 -12.78 -31.67 3.41
N LEU A 47 -11.92 -30.71 3.04
CA LEU A 47 -11.97 -30.01 1.77
C LEU A 47 -10.67 -30.21 0.96
N PRO A 48 -10.73 -30.09 -0.38
CA PRO A 48 -9.53 -30.03 -1.20
C PRO A 48 -8.66 -28.84 -0.77
N THR A 49 -7.43 -29.14 -0.35
CA THR A 49 -6.48 -28.13 0.11
C THR A 49 -5.50 -27.78 -1.00
N THR A 50 -5.17 -26.50 -1.10
CA THR A 50 -4.09 -25.96 -1.92
C THR A 50 -3.08 -25.31 -1.00
N ALA A 51 -1.79 -25.46 -1.28
CA ALA A 51 -0.78 -24.80 -0.47
C ALA A 51 -0.98 -23.27 -0.52
N PRO A 52 -0.98 -22.54 0.62
CA PRO A 52 -1.23 -21.10 0.63
C PRO A 52 -0.30 -20.28 -0.28
N ASP A 53 0.94 -20.72 -0.45
CA ASP A 53 1.90 -20.07 -1.34
C ASP A 53 1.51 -20.19 -2.82
N THR A 54 0.86 -21.27 -3.21
CA THR A 54 0.33 -21.50 -4.56
C THR A 54 -0.80 -20.53 -4.87
N VAL A 55 -1.73 -20.32 -3.91
CA VAL A 55 -2.81 -19.34 -4.04
C VAL A 55 -2.24 -17.93 -4.20
N VAL A 56 -1.33 -17.52 -3.30
CA VAL A 56 -0.72 -16.19 -3.29
C VAL A 56 0.09 -15.93 -4.58
N ARG A 57 0.83 -16.94 -5.04
CA ARG A 57 1.61 -16.89 -6.28
C ARG A 57 0.72 -16.67 -7.50
N TRP A 58 -0.37 -17.44 -7.62
CA TRP A 58 -1.31 -17.29 -8.73
C TRP A 58 -1.80 -15.85 -8.83
N TYR A 59 -2.31 -15.27 -7.74
CA TYR A 59 -2.80 -13.89 -7.75
C TYR A 59 -1.71 -12.88 -8.14
N ARG A 60 -0.50 -13.05 -7.61
CA ARG A 60 0.61 -12.14 -7.90
C ARG A 60 1.06 -12.21 -9.36
N GLU A 61 1.17 -13.42 -9.90
CA GLU A 61 1.54 -13.67 -11.30
C GLU A 61 0.46 -13.19 -12.28
N HIS A 62 -0.81 -13.10 -11.84
CA HIS A 62 -1.94 -12.63 -12.64
C HIS A 62 -2.26 -11.14 -12.42
N GLY A 63 -1.31 -10.36 -11.91
CA GLY A 63 -1.41 -8.90 -11.86
C GLY A 63 -2.32 -8.34 -10.75
N PHE A 64 -2.64 -9.15 -9.74
CA PHE A 64 -3.32 -8.64 -8.56
C PHE A 64 -2.32 -7.89 -7.65
N HIS A 65 -2.79 -6.78 -7.10
CA HIS A 65 -2.04 -5.94 -6.17
C HIS A 65 -2.15 -6.45 -4.74
N PHE A 66 -3.22 -7.16 -4.42
CA PHE A 66 -3.44 -7.81 -3.13
C PHE A 66 -4.37 -9.02 -3.25
N VAL A 67 -4.27 -9.92 -2.27
CA VAL A 67 -5.21 -11.01 -2.03
C VAL A 67 -5.41 -11.15 -0.52
N ALA A 68 -6.65 -11.35 -0.08
CA ALA A 68 -6.99 -11.77 1.28
C ALA A 68 -7.27 -13.28 1.27
N VAL A 69 -6.47 -14.03 2.03
CA VAL A 69 -6.70 -15.46 2.27
C VAL A 69 -7.65 -15.58 3.46
N THR A 70 -8.82 -16.18 3.24
CA THR A 70 -9.94 -16.21 4.18
C THR A 70 -10.38 -17.64 4.47
N ASP A 71 -9.42 -18.48 4.88
CA ASP A 71 -9.67 -19.90 5.12
C ASP A 71 -10.71 -20.18 6.21
N LEU A 72 -11.35 -21.33 6.10
CA LEU A 72 -12.46 -21.73 6.97
C LEU A 72 -11.96 -22.11 8.36
N GLU A 73 -12.36 -21.30 9.35
CA GLU A 73 -12.10 -21.52 10.78
C GLU A 73 -10.63 -21.72 11.17
N HIS A 74 -9.70 -21.43 10.25
CA HIS A 74 -8.28 -21.65 10.40
C HIS A 74 -7.52 -20.38 10.04
N LEU A 75 -6.55 -20.04 10.88
CA LEU A 75 -5.65 -18.91 10.62
C LEU A 75 -4.48 -19.39 9.76
N THR A 76 -4.42 -18.92 8.52
CA THR A 76 -3.30 -19.18 7.63
C THR A 76 -2.12 -18.27 7.97
N PRO A 77 -0.93 -18.82 8.29
CA PRO A 77 0.25 -18.01 8.59
C PRO A 77 0.66 -17.12 7.42
N THR A 78 0.82 -15.81 7.66
CA THR A 78 1.03 -14.84 6.56
C THR A 78 2.46 -14.37 6.35
N ASP A 79 3.39 -14.63 7.29
CA ASP A 79 4.72 -14.01 7.25
C ASP A 79 5.54 -14.45 6.03
N GLY A 80 5.60 -15.76 5.75
CA GLY A 80 6.25 -16.28 4.54
C GLY A 80 5.52 -15.88 3.26
N LEU A 81 4.19 -15.77 3.30
CA LEU A 81 3.36 -15.40 2.15
C LEU A 81 3.58 -13.94 1.74
N LYS A 82 3.71 -13.03 2.71
CA LYS A 82 4.03 -11.61 2.45
C LYS A 82 5.40 -11.44 1.80
N ALA A 83 6.40 -12.20 2.26
CA ALA A 83 7.74 -12.18 1.67
C ALA A 83 7.70 -12.69 0.21
N LEU A 84 7.01 -13.81 -0.03
CA LEU A 84 6.81 -14.38 -1.37
C LEU A 84 6.11 -13.39 -2.31
N PHE A 85 5.00 -12.79 -1.88
CA PHE A 85 4.23 -11.84 -2.70
C PHE A 85 5.07 -10.62 -3.12
N ARG A 86 5.96 -10.14 -2.25
CA ARG A 86 6.88 -9.02 -2.55
C ARG A 86 8.01 -9.41 -3.50
N ALA A 87 8.55 -10.63 -3.35
CA ALA A 87 9.66 -11.12 -4.16
C ALA A 87 9.23 -11.42 -5.61
N LEU A 88 7.99 -11.91 -5.80
CA LEU A 88 7.44 -12.19 -7.11
C LEU A 88 7.19 -10.89 -7.89
N ARG A 89 7.67 -10.85 -9.12
CA ARG A 89 7.40 -9.75 -10.05
C ARG A 89 6.02 -9.95 -10.68
N CYS A 90 5.25 -8.88 -10.81
CA CYS A 90 4.08 -8.92 -11.69
C CYS A 90 4.55 -9.12 -13.12
N SER A 91 4.02 -10.15 -13.78
CA SER A 91 4.31 -10.47 -15.18
C SER A 91 3.61 -9.51 -16.14
N TRP A 92 2.54 -8.85 -15.69
CA TRP A 92 1.75 -7.91 -16.48
C TRP A 92 2.34 -6.50 -16.42
N ARG A 93 2.87 -6.03 -17.56
CA ARG A 93 3.06 -4.61 -17.90
C ARG A 93 2.21 -4.31 -19.12
#